data_AF-A0A7S1FLR8-F1
#
_entry.id   AF-A0A7S1FLR8-F1
#
_cell.length_a   1.000
_cell.length_b   1.000
_cell.length_c   1.000
_cell.angle_alpha   90.00
_cell.angle_beta   90.00
_cell.angle_gamma   90.00
#
_symmetry.space_group_name_H-M   'P 1'
#
loop_
_entity.id
_entity.type
_entity.pdbx_description
1 polymer ?
#
loop_
_entity_poly.entity_id
_entity_poly.type
_entity_poly.pdbx_seq_one_letter_code
_entity_poly.pdbx_strand_id
1 'polypeptide(L)'
;RGASVLVFESGSQPLRKVRISGGGRCNVMHDPRTWDPSRASELLRSRYPRGSRGLLGPLADRFSPVDTAAWFEDAGVPLRCEPDGRVFPTENDSSAVIDALLWSAREA
;
A
#
# COMPACT_ATOMS: atom_id res chain seq x y z
N ARG A 1 -11.62 9.08 -13.84
CA ARG A 1 -12.57 7.96 -13.63
C ARG A 1 -13.32 7.74 -14.94
N GLY A 2 -13.72 6.50 -15.26
CA GLY A 2 -14.46 6.18 -16.49
C GLY A 2 -13.63 6.12 -17.78
N ALA A 3 -12.30 6.08 -17.68
CA ALA A 3 -11.44 5.86 -18.84
C ALA A 3 -11.22 4.36 -19.03
N SER A 4 -11.19 3.89 -20.29
CA SER A 4 -10.76 2.52 -20.59
C SER A 4 -9.25 2.41 -20.36
N VAL A 5 -8.83 1.55 -19.44
CA VAL A 5 -7.43 1.35 -19.06
C VAL A 5 -6.99 -0.06 -19.43
N LEU A 6 -5.86 -0.18 -20.12
CA LEU A 6 -5.20 -1.46 -20.39
C LEU A 6 -3.84 -1.48 -19.71
N VAL A 7 -3.57 -2.53 -18.92
CA VAL A 7 -2.30 -2.72 -18.20
C VAL A 7 -1.50 -3.83 -18.87
N PHE A 8 -0.23 -3.56 -19.18
CA PHE A 8 0.70 -4.55 -19.73
C PHE A 8 1.66 -5.05 -18.65
N GLU A 9 1.79 -6.37 -18.53
CA GLU A 9 2.74 -7.06 -17.65
C GLU A 9 3.56 -8.03 -18.50
N SER A 10 4.88 -8.07 -18.29
CA SER A 10 5.78 -8.93 -19.06
C SER A 10 5.89 -10.34 -18.49
N GLY A 11 5.62 -10.50 -17.20
CA GLY A 11 5.52 -11.79 -16.54
C GLY A 11 4.25 -12.55 -16.89
N SER A 12 4.24 -13.86 -16.58
CA SER A 12 3.06 -14.71 -16.75
C SER A 12 1.91 -14.39 -15.79
N GLN A 13 2.18 -13.64 -14.72
CA GLN A 13 1.21 -13.23 -13.72
C GLN A 13 1.56 -11.84 -13.18
N PRO A 14 0.57 -10.94 -13.02
CA PRO A 14 0.79 -9.65 -12.37
C PRO A 14 1.19 -9.85 -10.89
N LEU A 15 1.84 -8.82 -10.34
CA LEU A 15 2.16 -8.72 -8.91
C LEU A 15 3.06 -9.84 -8.36
N ARG A 16 3.85 -10.52 -9.22
CA ARG A 16 4.75 -11.61 -8.80
C ARG A 16 5.71 -11.21 -7.69
N LYS A 17 6.22 -9.96 -7.70
CA LYS A 17 7.11 -9.46 -6.65
C LYS A 17 6.37 -9.24 -5.32
N VAL A 18 5.11 -8.78 -5.37
CA VAL A 18 4.25 -8.62 -4.18
C VAL A 18 4.00 -9.96 -3.52
N ARG A 19 3.72 -11.00 -4.33
CA ARG A 19 3.50 -12.38 -3.86
C ARG A 19 4.62 -12.95 -3.00
N ILE A 20 5.86 -12.57 -3.29
CA ILE A 20 7.03 -13.05 -2.54
C ILE A 20 7.55 -12.03 -1.52
N SER A 21 6.92 -10.85 -1.41
CA SER A 21 7.35 -9.80 -0.49
C SER A 21 7.01 -10.17 0.96
N GLY A 22 7.81 -9.67 1.91
CA GLY A 22 7.59 -9.98 3.33
C GLY A 22 7.66 -11.48 3.68
N GLY A 23 8.34 -12.30 2.86
CA GLY A 23 8.37 -13.76 3.01
C GLY A 23 7.08 -14.46 2.59
N GLY A 24 6.33 -13.89 1.65
CA GLY A 24 5.02 -14.39 1.23
C GLY A 24 3.83 -13.75 1.94
N ARG A 25 4.10 -12.90 2.95
CA ARG A 25 3.08 -12.26 3.79
C ARG A 25 2.65 -10.88 3.30
N CYS A 26 3.45 -10.24 2.45
CA CYS A 26 3.30 -8.84 2.03
C CYS A 26 3.34 -7.81 3.19
N ASN A 27 4.52 -7.23 3.43
CA ASN A 27 4.62 -6.02 4.26
C ASN A 27 4.03 -4.85 3.47
N VAL A 28 2.72 -4.63 3.61
CA VAL A 28 1.91 -3.82 2.70
C VAL A 28 2.12 -2.32 2.92
N MET A 29 2.38 -1.92 4.16
CA MET A 29 2.61 -0.52 4.53
C MET A 29 3.38 -0.41 5.86
N HIS A 30 3.65 0.82 6.27
CA HIS A 30 4.15 1.13 7.62
C HIS A 30 3.03 1.78 8.45
N ASP A 31 3.05 1.55 9.77
CA ASP A 31 2.00 1.91 10.71
C ASP A 31 1.40 3.31 10.44
N PRO A 32 0.10 3.38 10.07
CA PRO A 32 -0.55 4.65 9.73
C PRO A 32 -0.64 5.61 10.91
N ARG A 33 -0.59 5.11 12.15
CA ARG A 33 -0.62 5.95 13.37
C ARG A 33 0.64 6.79 13.53
N THR A 34 1.71 6.43 12.82
CA THR A 34 2.96 7.20 12.79
C THR A 34 2.95 8.34 11.76
N TRP A 35 1.84 8.52 11.04
CA TRP A 35 1.66 9.58 10.06
C TRP A 35 1.01 10.80 10.71
N ASP A 36 1.66 11.95 10.58
CA ASP A 36 1.14 13.25 10.98
C ASP A 36 1.17 14.19 9.77
N PRO A 37 0.00 14.58 9.22
CA PRO A 37 -0.07 15.48 8.08
C PRO A 37 0.66 16.81 8.29
N SER A 38 0.64 17.36 9.52
CA SER A 38 1.32 18.62 9.84
C SER A 38 2.84 18.51 9.79
N ARG A 39 3.37 17.28 9.92
CA ARG A 39 4.80 16.95 9.87
C ARG A 39 5.19 16.13 8.64
N ALA A 40 4.31 16.00 7.65
CA ALA A 40 4.53 15.17 6.46
C ALA A 40 5.87 15.46 5.77
N SER A 41 6.25 16.73 5.64
CA SER A 41 7.52 17.13 5.02
C SER A 41 8.76 16.62 5.76
N GLU A 42 8.72 16.63 7.10
CA GLU A 42 9.80 16.12 7.95
C GLU A 42 9.84 14.58 7.91
N LEU A 43 8.69 13.93 8.11
CA LEU A 43 8.55 12.48 8.09
C LEU A 43 9.01 11.87 6.76
N LEU A 44 8.66 12.49 5.64
CA LEU A 44 9.08 12.00 4.32
C LEU A 44 10.56 12.21 4.07
N ARG A 45 11.16 13.30 4.58
CA ARG A 45 12.61 13.51 4.48
C ARG A 45 13.40 12.46 5.27
N SER A 46 12.91 12.07 6.44
CA SER A 46 13.58 11.04 7.26
C SER A 46 13.38 9.62 6.72
N ARG A 47 12.17 9.27 6.26
CA ARG A 47 11.83 7.91 5.78
C ARG A 47 12.18 7.67 4.31
N TYR A 48 12.11 8.72 3.48
CA TYR A 48 12.31 8.65 2.02
C TYR A 48 13.26 9.76 1.53
N PRO A 49 14.54 9.78 1.96
CA PRO A 49 15.45 10.91 1.74
C PRO A 49 15.64 11.27 0.25
N ARG A 50 15.58 10.27 -0.64
CA ARG A 50 15.74 10.46 -2.09
C ARG A 50 14.44 10.86 -2.82
N GLY A 51 13.27 10.56 -2.24
CA GLY A 51 11.96 10.69 -2.90
C GLY A 51 10.98 11.66 -2.21
N SER A 52 11.38 12.23 -1.07
CA SER A 52 10.50 12.99 -0.17
C SER A 52 9.69 14.09 -0.86
N ARG A 53 10.30 14.85 -1.78
CA ARG A 53 9.62 15.95 -2.49
C ARG A 53 8.49 15.45 -3.40
N GLY A 54 8.69 14.33 -4.09
CA GLY A 54 7.68 13.74 -4.98
C GLY A 54 6.52 13.08 -4.23
N LEU A 55 6.79 12.61 -3.01
CA LEU A 55 5.79 11.95 -2.16
C LEU A 55 4.95 12.92 -1.34
N LEU A 56 5.40 14.16 -1.13
CA LEU A 56 4.71 15.11 -0.25
C LEU A 56 3.28 15.39 -0.69
N GLY A 57 3.07 15.84 -1.93
CA GLY A 57 1.71 16.11 -2.44
C GLY A 57 0.81 14.86 -2.44
N PRO A 58 1.26 13.72 -3.01
CA PRO A 58 0.47 12.49 -2.99
C PRO A 58 0.06 12.03 -1.58
N LEU A 59 0.99 12.00 -0.62
CA LEU A 59 0.74 11.41 0.70
C LEU A 59 0.16 12.40 1.72
N ALA A 60 0.37 13.71 1.55
CA ALA A 60 -0.20 14.72 2.44
C ALA A 60 -1.62 15.15 2.02
N ASP A 61 -1.89 15.23 0.72
CA ASP A 61 -3.10 15.91 0.22
C ASP A 61 -4.08 15.00 -0.54
N ARG A 62 -3.65 13.80 -0.98
CA ARG A 62 -4.45 12.96 -1.90
C ARG A 62 -4.80 11.59 -1.35
N PHE A 63 -3.80 10.84 -0.89
CA PHE A 63 -3.96 9.47 -0.43
C PHE A 63 -2.86 9.12 0.56
N SER A 64 -3.17 9.27 1.84
CA SER A 64 -2.25 9.10 2.94
C SER A 64 -2.08 7.63 3.35
N PRO A 65 -1.13 7.31 4.26
CA PRO A 65 -1.08 6.01 4.89
C PRO A 65 -2.38 5.62 5.60
N VAL A 66 -3.10 6.58 6.20
CA VAL A 66 -4.38 6.31 6.84
C VAL A 66 -5.43 5.89 5.81
N ASP A 67 -5.47 6.56 4.67
CA ASP A 67 -6.37 6.21 3.56
C ASP A 67 -6.02 4.84 2.96
N THR A 68 -4.73 4.52 2.88
CA THR A 68 -4.24 3.20 2.44
C THR A 68 -4.76 2.09 3.35
N ALA A 69 -4.67 2.27 4.67
CA ALA A 69 -5.15 1.29 5.63
C ALA A 69 -6.67 1.09 5.49
N ALA A 70 -7.43 2.19 5.47
CA ALA A 70 -8.88 2.13 5.29
C ALA A 70 -9.27 1.44 3.97
N TRP A 71 -8.58 1.73 2.88
CA TRP A 71 -8.87 1.13 1.58
C TRP A 71 -8.69 -0.40 1.59
N PHE A 72 -7.62 -0.91 2.21
CA PHE A 72 -7.41 -2.35 2.33
C PHE A 72 -8.45 -3.02 3.24
N GLU A 73 -8.79 -2.40 4.36
CA GLU A 73 -9.83 -2.90 5.27
C GLU A 73 -11.20 -2.95 4.55
N ASP A 74 -11.57 -1.89 3.82
CA ASP A 74 -12.79 -1.83 3.01
C ASP A 74 -12.80 -2.85 1.87
N ALA A 75 -11.62 -3.17 1.32
CA ALA A 75 -11.43 -4.21 0.32
C ALA A 75 -11.41 -5.64 0.93
N GLY A 76 -11.70 -5.79 2.22
CA GLY A 76 -11.78 -7.08 2.90
C GLY A 76 -10.43 -7.68 3.25
N VAL A 77 -9.38 -6.86 3.41
CA VAL A 77 -8.05 -7.28 3.85
C VAL A 77 -7.74 -6.69 5.22
N PRO A 78 -8.14 -7.36 6.32
CA PRO A 78 -7.81 -6.92 7.67
C PRO A 78 -6.31 -6.83 7.89
N LEU A 79 -5.85 -5.76 8.52
CA LEU A 79 -4.44 -5.46 8.71
C LEU A 79 -4.00 -5.62 10.16
N ARG A 80 -2.79 -6.13 10.35
CA ARG A 80 -2.10 -6.23 11.64
C ARG A 80 -0.78 -5.48 11.59
N CYS A 81 -0.59 -4.57 12.54
CA CYS A 81 0.67 -3.89 12.78
C CYS A 81 1.55 -4.71 13.73
N GLU A 82 2.81 -4.93 13.36
CA GLU A 82 3.84 -5.50 14.22
C GLU A 82 4.51 -4.40 15.09
N PRO A 83 5.23 -4.75 16.18
CA PRO A 83 5.85 -3.77 17.08
C PRO A 83 6.88 -2.84 16.43
N ASP A 84 7.49 -3.26 15.31
CA ASP A 84 8.44 -2.45 14.54
C ASP A 84 7.75 -1.55 13.49
N GLY A 85 6.42 -1.51 13.50
CA GLY A 85 5.59 -0.69 12.63
C GLY A 85 5.36 -1.28 11.24
N ARG A 86 5.87 -2.48 10.93
CA ARG A 86 5.49 -3.19 9.70
C ARG A 86 4.03 -3.62 9.76
N VAL A 87 3.34 -3.57 8.63
CA VAL A 87 1.92 -3.93 8.55
C VAL A 87 1.74 -5.04 7.53
N PHE A 88 1.02 -6.07 7.93
CA PHE A 88 0.73 -7.26 7.12
C PHE A 88 -0.79 -7.54 7.14
N PRO A 89 -1.33 -8.27 6.16
CA PRO A 89 -2.64 -8.92 6.30
C PRO A 89 -2.67 -9.80 7.55
N THR A 90 -3.80 -9.84 8.25
CA THR A 90 -3.97 -10.65 9.47
C THR A 90 -3.64 -12.13 9.23
N GLU A 91 -4.04 -12.65 8.07
CA GLU A 91 -3.79 -14.04 7.62
C GLU A 91 -2.32 -14.32 7.27
N ASN A 92 -1.44 -13.32 7.26
CA ASN A 92 -0.05 -13.44 6.84
C ASN A 92 0.12 -14.04 5.43
N ASP A 93 -0.82 -13.81 4.53
CA ASP A 93 -0.72 -14.25 3.14
C ASP A 93 -0.87 -13.06 2.18
N SER A 94 0.10 -12.92 1.29
CA SER A 94 0.11 -11.94 0.21
C SER A 94 -1.01 -12.15 -0.82
N SER A 95 -1.60 -13.35 -0.89
CA SER A 95 -2.74 -13.64 -1.77
C SER A 95 -3.90 -12.66 -1.52
N ALA A 96 -4.23 -12.38 -0.25
CA ALA A 96 -5.29 -11.43 0.11
C ALA A 96 -5.06 -10.03 -0.49
N VAL A 97 -3.83 -9.53 -0.45
CA VAL A 97 -3.47 -8.23 -1.04
C VAL A 97 -3.58 -8.26 -2.56
N ILE A 98 -3.10 -9.34 -3.19
CA ILE A 98 -3.12 -9.51 -4.64
C ILE A 98 -4.56 -9.59 -5.15
N ASP A 99 -5.39 -10.38 -4.49
CA ASP A 99 -6.78 -10.61 -4.87
C ASP A 99 -7.59 -9.32 -4.72
N ALA A 100 -7.40 -8.58 -3.62
CA ALA A 100 -8.03 -7.27 -3.44
C ALA A 100 -7.68 -6.26 -4.54
N LEU A 101 -6.39 -6.19 -4.93
CA LEU A 101 -5.95 -5.30 -6.02
C LEU A 101 -6.49 -5.72 -7.38
N LEU A 102 -6.45 -7.02 -7.70
CA LEU A 102 -6.95 -7.54 -8.97
C LEU A 102 -8.46 -7.47 -9.09
N TRP A 103 -9.18 -7.73 -8.01
CA TRP A 103 -10.64 -7.56 -7.95
C TRP A 103 -10.99 -6.08 -8.15
N SER A 104 -10.36 -5.18 -7.39
CA SER A 104 -10.61 -3.73 -7.51
C SER A 104 -10.33 -3.21 -8.92
N ALA A 105 -9.31 -3.73 -9.60
CA ALA A 105 -9.00 -3.34 -10.99
C ALA A 105 -10.04 -3.84 -12.01
N ARG A 106 -10.73 -4.95 -11.74
CA ARG A 106 -11.79 -5.51 -12.61
C ARG A 106 -13.11 -4.77 -12.45
N GLU A 107 -13.40 -4.30 -11.23
CA GLU A 107 -14.65 -3.60 -10.90
C GLU A 107 -14.57 -2.07 -11.08
N ALA A 108 -13.43 -1.53 -11.51
CA ALA A 108 -13.14 -0.08 -11.62
C ALA A 108 -13.71 0.62 -12.86
#